data_AF-A0A1G0SPT8-F1
#
_entry.id   AF-A0A1G0SPT8-F1
#
_cell.length_a   1.000
_cell.length_b   1.000
_cell.length_c   1.000
_cell.angle_alpha   90.00
_cell.angle_beta   90.00
_cell.angle_gamma   90.00
#
_symmetry.space_group_name_H-M   'P 1'
#
loop_
_entity.id
_entity.type
_entity.pdbx_description
1 polymer ?
#
loop_
_entity_poly.entity_id
_entity_poly.type
_entity_poly.pdbx_seq_one_letter_code
_entity_poly.pdbx_strand_id
1 'polypeptide(L)'
;MFAPLLLPVFLYAETHYRFPFFFSFLSKAEPELLADAPHRLEPGRRLPILLLAKDAHRFPSVLVSADAVLTAPGEAPRTVALITHRIRLDDRLWWTVCDIDVGVAVGWVAVDVRLTLEINGTTKTYHNDNLRTSNHSPLQVYVSPVPLPSLPGLRFGEAHAHSAATDDQVEFGVPTGAGKALGRSMGLTFWCVTDHSYDLDDRTDSYLDNHPDIPKWRSLQSEIDLLNDSVDGFVIVRGEEVTVRNHRGKNVHCLVYGDREYHPGSGDSAEHWLHTRSELSLGELLKRISPHALAFGAHVRERVPILQRLLLGRDVWHAQDMAHSRLSGVQFWNGSREGGWEEGKQAWIAQLLAGRKCIAVAGNDAHGNFNRFRQIGIPFLRIAEADHQLFGRVRTGVFTKVGSEAAILRALAEGRSIMTDGPAAMIADGNGELLLGTHIAGSTRAHITAVSSPEFGILQEITLFRGTPGFQRETVVERWSSESSFQFEADRVLESSGSSYYRLEVITSEGRRDGRQHMCLTNPVWCASSKEL
;
A
#
# COMPACT_ATOMS: atom_id res chain seq x y z
N MET A 1 12.35 -27.25 -40.32
CA MET A 1 12.38 -28.22 -39.20
C MET A 1 12.12 -27.40 -37.95
N PHE A 2 10.85 -27.37 -37.52
CA PHE A 2 10.36 -26.50 -36.46
C PHE A 2 10.77 -27.07 -35.10
N ALA A 3 11.56 -26.33 -34.33
CA ALA A 3 11.66 -26.54 -32.90
C ALA A 3 10.40 -25.94 -32.26
N PRO A 4 9.63 -26.68 -31.44
CA PRO A 4 8.57 -26.06 -30.68
C PRO A 4 9.24 -25.24 -29.58
N LEU A 5 9.05 -23.92 -29.65
CA LEU A 5 9.37 -23.00 -28.57
C LEU A 5 8.46 -23.38 -27.39
N LEU A 6 8.96 -24.23 -26.50
CA LEU A 6 8.41 -24.45 -25.17
C LEU A 6 8.57 -23.14 -24.39
N LEU A 7 7.57 -22.26 -24.47
CA LEU A 7 7.44 -21.11 -23.60
C LEU A 7 6.59 -21.54 -22.39
N PRO A 8 7.18 -21.68 -21.19
CA PRO A 8 6.38 -21.81 -19.98
C PRO A 8 5.70 -20.46 -19.78
N VAL A 9 4.37 -20.45 -19.77
CA VAL A 9 3.61 -19.28 -19.37
C VAL A 9 3.72 -19.20 -17.85
N PHE A 10 4.46 -18.18 -17.42
CA PHE A 10 4.94 -17.97 -16.06
C PHE A 10 4.00 -17.04 -15.29
N LEU A 11 3.05 -17.60 -14.54
CA LEU A 11 2.33 -16.97 -13.43
C LEU A 11 2.00 -18.08 -12.44
N TYR A 12 2.90 -18.36 -11.50
CA TYR A 12 2.65 -19.42 -10.51
C TYR A 12 3.56 -19.36 -9.28
N ALA A 13 2.96 -19.40 -8.09
CA ALA A 13 3.57 -19.12 -6.80
C ALA A 13 2.86 -19.58 -5.52
N GLU A 14 1.95 -20.56 -5.53
CA GLU A 14 1.73 -21.28 -4.28
C GLU A 14 2.90 -22.28 -4.09
N THR A 15 3.56 -22.31 -2.93
CA THR A 15 4.59 -23.34 -2.66
C THR A 15 4.01 -24.77 -2.76
N HIS A 16 2.69 -24.93 -2.67
CA HIS A 16 2.02 -26.24 -2.59
C HIS A 16 1.25 -26.71 -3.83
N TYR A 17 0.90 -25.86 -4.78
CA TYR A 17 0.33 -26.29 -6.05
C TYR A 17 1.42 -26.69 -7.08
N ARG A 18 1.05 -27.62 -7.96
CA ARG A 18 1.92 -28.21 -8.98
C ARG A 18 1.09 -28.49 -10.22
N PHE A 19 1.60 -28.16 -11.41
CA PHE A 19 0.99 -28.69 -12.62
C PHE A 19 1.15 -30.22 -12.66
N PRO A 20 0.14 -30.96 -13.12
CA PRO A 20 0.30 -32.36 -13.46
C PRO A 20 1.54 -32.54 -14.36
N PHE A 21 2.44 -33.44 -13.98
CA PHE A 21 3.67 -33.81 -14.72
C PHE A 21 4.85 -32.81 -14.71
N PHE A 22 4.79 -31.69 -13.96
CA PHE A 22 5.92 -30.76 -13.81
C PHE A 22 6.49 -30.72 -12.39
N PHE A 23 7.81 -30.55 -12.28
CA PHE A 23 8.52 -30.42 -11.01
C PHE A 23 8.57 -28.96 -10.56
N SER A 24 8.35 -28.71 -9.26
CA SER A 24 8.53 -27.40 -8.63
C SER A 24 9.69 -27.44 -7.64
N PHE A 25 10.75 -26.66 -7.89
CA PHE A 25 11.87 -26.54 -6.96
C PHE A 25 11.48 -25.79 -5.70
N LEU A 26 10.45 -24.94 -5.76
CA LEU A 26 9.94 -24.20 -4.61
C LEU A 26 9.05 -25.05 -3.71
N SER A 27 8.49 -26.14 -4.24
CA SER A 27 7.52 -26.93 -3.50
C SER A 27 8.12 -27.75 -2.38
N LYS A 28 7.43 -27.72 -1.23
CA LYS A 28 7.82 -28.39 0.01
C LYS A 28 6.62 -29.16 0.58
N ALA A 29 6.89 -30.23 1.33
CA ALA A 29 5.86 -31.01 2.01
C ALA A 29 5.81 -30.62 3.50
N GLU A 30 5.65 -29.33 3.75
CA GLU A 30 5.67 -28.67 5.06
C GLU A 30 4.76 -27.44 4.97
N PRO A 31 4.18 -26.92 6.06
CA PRO A 31 3.46 -25.67 5.99
C PRO A 31 4.41 -24.55 5.56
N GLU A 32 3.87 -23.55 4.87
CA GLU A 32 4.63 -22.34 4.54
C GLU A 32 4.76 -21.49 5.80
N LEU A 33 6.00 -21.20 6.20
CA LEU A 33 6.31 -20.47 7.41
C LEU A 33 6.88 -19.11 7.05
N LEU A 34 6.34 -18.07 7.68
CA LEU A 34 6.80 -16.70 7.53
C LEU A 34 6.83 -16.03 8.90
N ALA A 35 7.91 -15.30 9.15
CA ALA A 35 8.02 -14.30 10.17
C ALA A 35 8.36 -12.95 9.51
N ASP A 36 7.66 -11.91 9.94
CA ASP A 36 7.88 -10.57 9.43
C ASP A 36 7.77 -9.50 10.53
N ALA A 37 8.24 -8.30 10.21
CA ALA A 37 8.30 -7.17 11.14
C ALA A 37 8.12 -5.86 10.35
N PRO A 38 7.63 -4.77 10.96
CA PRO A 38 7.59 -3.48 10.29
C PRO A 38 9.00 -3.01 9.88
N HIS A 39 9.18 -2.41 8.71
CA HIS A 39 10.47 -1.81 8.31
C HIS A 39 10.87 -0.60 9.17
N ARG A 40 9.91 -0.01 9.90
CA ARG A 40 10.09 1.15 10.78
C ARG A 40 9.35 0.95 12.10
N LEU A 41 9.89 1.45 13.20
CA LEU A 41 9.19 1.51 14.47
C LEU A 41 9.03 2.97 14.94
N GLU A 42 7.79 3.35 15.23
CA GLU A 42 7.41 4.62 15.83
C GLU A 42 7.92 4.71 17.28
N PRO A 43 8.41 5.87 17.76
CA PRO A 43 8.98 5.98 19.10
C PRO A 43 8.01 5.52 20.20
N GLY A 44 8.55 4.79 21.18
CA GLY A 44 7.76 4.29 22.32
C GLY A 44 6.81 3.15 21.99
N ARG A 45 6.81 2.63 20.76
CA ARG A 45 6.08 1.40 20.42
C ARG A 45 6.95 0.17 20.68
N ARG A 46 6.29 -0.92 21.07
CA ARG A 46 6.90 -2.26 21.04
C ARG A 46 6.96 -2.73 19.59
N LEU A 47 7.95 -3.56 19.27
CA LEU A 47 8.13 -4.12 17.95
C LEU A 47 7.22 -5.35 17.79
N PRO A 48 6.17 -5.31 16.96
CA PRO A 48 5.40 -6.50 16.64
C PRO A 48 6.17 -7.42 15.70
N ILE A 49 6.31 -8.69 16.07
CA ILE A 49 6.79 -9.76 15.20
C ILE A 49 5.60 -10.61 14.78
N LEU A 50 5.27 -10.61 13.49
CA LEU A 50 4.28 -11.51 12.91
C LEU A 50 4.92 -12.89 12.76
N LEU A 51 4.24 -13.93 13.24
CA LEU A 51 4.51 -15.32 12.92
C LEU A 51 3.30 -15.88 12.19
N LEU A 52 3.52 -16.59 11.08
CA LEU A 52 2.46 -17.11 10.22
C LEU A 52 2.84 -18.51 9.71
N ALA A 53 1.84 -19.38 9.67
CA ALA A 53 1.92 -20.70 9.06
C ALA A 53 0.71 -20.92 8.14
N LYS A 54 0.96 -21.01 6.83
CA LYS A 54 -0.05 -21.30 5.80
C LYS A 54 -0.02 -22.78 5.40
N ASP A 55 -1.17 -23.30 5.03
CA ASP A 55 -1.41 -24.68 4.59
C ASP A 55 -1.06 -25.76 5.63
N ALA A 56 -1.09 -25.43 6.91
CA ALA A 56 -0.79 -26.39 7.98
C ALA A 56 -1.85 -27.52 8.09
N HIS A 57 -3.10 -27.28 7.67
CA HIS A 57 -4.10 -28.34 7.49
C HIS A 57 -3.68 -29.44 6.49
N ARG A 58 -2.89 -29.10 5.45
CA ARG A 58 -2.35 -30.06 4.47
C ARG A 58 -1.06 -30.71 4.95
N PHE A 59 -0.27 -29.97 5.72
CA PHE A 59 1.00 -30.42 6.27
C PHE A 59 1.05 -30.20 7.79
N PRO A 60 0.31 -30.99 8.59
CA PRO A 60 0.24 -30.78 10.03
C PRO A 60 1.61 -30.85 10.69
N SER A 61 1.87 -29.93 11.61
CA SER A 61 3.14 -29.85 12.34
C SER A 61 2.93 -29.30 13.75
N VAL A 62 3.99 -29.29 14.55
CA VAL A 62 3.98 -28.67 15.88
C VAL A 62 5.06 -27.61 15.94
N LEU A 63 4.68 -26.35 16.17
CA LEU A 63 5.60 -25.30 16.56
C LEU A 63 6.03 -25.57 18.01
N VAL A 64 7.31 -25.87 18.21
CA VAL A 64 7.88 -26.20 19.52
C VAL A 64 8.25 -24.95 20.28
N SER A 65 8.91 -24.01 19.59
CA SER A 65 9.28 -22.71 20.13
C SER A 65 9.53 -21.71 19.00
N ALA A 66 9.48 -20.43 19.35
CA ALA A 66 9.93 -19.35 18.50
C ALA A 66 10.71 -18.30 19.33
N ASP A 67 11.82 -17.80 18.78
CA ASP A 67 12.69 -16.82 19.44
C ASP A 67 13.09 -15.73 18.44
N ALA A 68 13.26 -14.49 18.89
CA ALA A 68 13.84 -13.40 18.10
C ALA A 68 15.22 -13.04 18.65
N VAL A 69 16.22 -12.99 17.78
CA VAL A 69 17.55 -12.45 18.10
C VAL A 69 17.65 -11.04 17.56
N LEU A 70 17.74 -10.07 18.47
CA LEU A 70 17.88 -8.65 18.18
C LEU A 70 19.36 -8.26 18.19
N THR A 71 19.80 -7.57 17.15
CA THR A 71 21.17 -7.04 17.05
C THR A 71 21.14 -5.57 16.66
N ALA A 72 21.50 -4.69 17.61
CA ALA A 72 21.65 -3.26 17.39
C ALA A 72 23.14 -2.88 17.26
N PRO A 73 23.50 -1.81 16.52
CA PRO A 73 24.87 -1.34 16.37
C PRO A 73 25.55 -1.08 17.72
N GLY A 74 26.68 -1.75 17.96
CA GLY A 74 27.46 -1.57 19.20
C GLY A 74 26.89 -2.29 20.42
N GLU A 75 25.80 -3.05 20.28
CA GLU A 75 25.21 -3.87 21.35
C GLU A 75 25.43 -5.37 21.11
N ALA A 76 25.49 -6.14 22.20
CA ALA A 76 25.53 -7.60 22.11
C ALA A 76 24.16 -8.13 21.65
N PRO A 77 24.11 -9.18 20.80
CA PRO A 77 22.84 -9.78 20.41
C PRO A 77 22.00 -10.22 21.62
N ARG A 78 20.72 -9.87 21.62
CA ARG A 78 19.76 -10.21 22.67
C ARG A 78 18.70 -11.16 22.12
N THR A 79 18.55 -12.31 22.76
CA THR A 79 17.48 -13.28 22.44
C THR A 79 16.24 -12.99 23.27
N VAL A 80 15.07 -12.99 22.62
CA VAL A 80 13.75 -12.83 23.24
C VAL A 80 12.90 -14.01 22.83
N ALA A 81 12.37 -14.75 23.80
CA ALA A 81 11.42 -15.83 23.53
C ALA A 81 10.07 -15.25 23.07
N LEU A 82 9.58 -15.70 21.92
CA LEU A 82 8.28 -15.31 21.36
C LEU A 82 7.22 -16.35 21.72
N ILE A 83 7.54 -17.64 21.57
CA ILE A 83 6.67 -18.77 21.88
C ILE A 83 7.49 -19.80 22.67
N THR A 84 7.02 -20.12 23.88
CA THR A 84 7.70 -21.02 24.83
C THR A 84 6.94 -22.33 25.08
N HIS A 85 5.83 -22.53 24.37
CA HIS A 85 4.98 -23.71 24.49
C HIS A 85 4.68 -24.30 23.12
N ARG A 86 4.32 -25.58 23.11
CA ARG A 86 4.03 -26.32 21.89
C ARG A 86 2.66 -25.92 21.34
N ILE A 87 2.60 -25.54 20.07
CA ILE A 87 1.37 -25.19 19.35
C ILE A 87 1.20 -26.16 18.19
N ARG A 88 0.04 -26.81 18.12
CA ARG A 88 -0.33 -27.63 16.98
C ARG A 88 -0.74 -26.71 15.83
N LEU A 89 -0.16 -26.93 14.67
CA LEU A 89 -0.47 -26.22 13.44
C LEU A 89 -1.22 -27.17 12.51
N ASP A 90 -2.53 -27.01 12.42
CA ASP A 90 -3.42 -27.79 11.55
C ASP A 90 -4.54 -26.97 10.90
N ASP A 91 -4.48 -25.65 10.99
CA ASP A 91 -5.38 -24.73 10.28
C ASP A 91 -4.87 -24.40 8.86
N ARG A 92 -5.75 -23.87 7.99
CA ARG A 92 -5.33 -23.33 6.69
C ARG A 92 -4.38 -22.15 6.84
N LEU A 93 -4.66 -21.28 7.79
CA LEU A 93 -3.85 -20.11 8.10
C LEU A 93 -3.81 -19.92 9.61
N TRP A 94 -2.68 -20.23 10.21
CA TRP A 94 -2.38 -19.89 11.61
C TRP A 94 -1.50 -18.66 11.66
N TRP A 95 -1.76 -17.74 12.58
CA TRP A 95 -0.91 -16.57 12.79
C TRP A 95 -0.98 -16.04 14.21
N THR A 96 0.04 -15.29 14.61
CA THR A 96 0.07 -14.52 15.85
C THR A 96 1.01 -13.33 15.71
N VAL A 97 0.79 -12.28 16.51
CA VAL A 97 1.72 -11.15 16.64
C VAL A 97 2.30 -11.16 18.05
N CYS A 98 3.63 -11.19 18.14
CA CYS A 98 4.36 -11.16 19.40
C CYS A 98 5.06 -9.81 19.56
N ASP A 99 4.61 -8.99 20.51
CA ASP A 99 5.23 -7.68 20.80
C ASP A 99 6.50 -7.82 21.64
N ILE A 100 7.64 -7.37 21.11
CA ILE A 100 8.93 -7.36 21.82
C ILE A 100 9.38 -5.95 22.17
N ASP A 101 10.06 -5.83 23.31
CA ASP A 101 10.66 -4.58 23.76
C ASP A 101 12.07 -4.45 23.18
N VAL A 102 12.26 -3.43 22.33
CA VAL A 102 13.56 -3.08 21.72
C VAL A 102 14.46 -2.28 22.68
N GLY A 103 13.99 -2.00 23.89
CA GLY A 103 14.74 -1.29 24.93
C GLY A 103 15.01 0.16 24.55
N VAL A 104 16.27 0.57 24.67
CA VAL A 104 16.73 1.94 24.35
C VAL A 104 17.35 2.04 22.94
N ALA A 105 17.21 0.99 22.12
CA ALA A 105 17.79 0.95 20.78
C ALA A 105 17.21 2.07 19.90
N VAL A 106 18.08 2.70 19.12
CA VAL A 106 17.74 3.73 18.13
C VAL A 106 18.52 3.44 16.85
N GLY A 107 17.88 3.61 15.70
CA GLY A 107 18.47 3.30 14.39
C GLY A 107 18.16 1.87 13.95
N TRP A 108 19.01 1.32 13.09
CA TRP A 108 18.78 0.00 12.50
C TRP A 108 18.98 -1.12 13.52
N VAL A 109 17.98 -1.98 13.68
CA VAL A 109 18.03 -3.21 14.47
C VAL A 109 17.78 -4.38 13.53
N ALA A 110 18.72 -5.32 13.50
CA ALA A 110 18.55 -6.58 12.79
C ALA A 110 17.79 -7.59 13.67
N VAL A 111 16.79 -8.26 13.10
CA VAL A 111 15.92 -9.21 13.79
C VAL A 111 15.97 -10.56 13.08
N ASP A 112 16.55 -11.56 13.73
CA ASP A 112 16.57 -12.96 13.25
C ASP A 112 15.54 -13.78 14.04
N VAL A 113 14.43 -14.14 13.40
CA VAL A 113 13.38 -14.97 14.01
C VAL A 113 13.66 -16.43 13.76
N ARG A 114 13.80 -17.22 14.83
CA ARG A 114 14.05 -18.65 14.79
C ARG A 114 12.77 -19.40 15.13
N LEU A 115 12.33 -20.25 14.21
CA LEU A 115 11.15 -21.10 14.35
C LEU A 115 11.59 -22.55 14.48
N THR A 116 11.29 -23.20 15.61
CA THR A 116 11.60 -24.62 15.81
C THR A 116 10.33 -25.43 15.71
N LEU A 117 10.27 -26.34 14.72
CA LEU A 117 9.10 -27.18 14.45
C LEU A 117 9.43 -28.67 14.55
N GLU A 118 8.44 -29.44 14.94
CA GLU A 118 8.41 -30.89 14.79
C GLU A 118 7.53 -31.25 13.60
N ILE A 119 8.13 -31.90 12.60
CA ILE A 119 7.48 -32.30 11.34
C ILE A 119 7.82 -33.77 11.09
N ASN A 120 6.80 -34.63 11.04
CA ASN A 120 6.96 -36.07 10.83
C ASN A 120 7.98 -36.71 11.79
N GLY A 121 7.94 -36.35 13.08
CA GLY A 121 8.85 -36.85 14.12
C GLY A 121 10.28 -36.30 14.05
N THR A 122 10.57 -35.38 13.13
CA THR A 122 11.87 -34.70 13.02
C THR A 122 11.75 -33.26 13.52
N THR A 123 12.71 -32.82 14.34
CA THR A 123 12.83 -31.40 14.73
C THR A 123 13.64 -30.64 13.69
N LYS A 124 13.14 -29.49 13.23
CA LYS A 124 13.78 -28.58 12.27
C LYS A 124 13.72 -27.15 12.79
N THR A 125 14.73 -26.35 12.47
CA THR A 125 14.77 -24.92 12.79
C THR A 125 14.86 -24.10 11.50
N TYR A 126 14.03 -23.08 11.39
CA TYR A 126 13.99 -22.13 10.27
C TYR A 126 14.29 -20.71 10.75
N HIS A 127 14.83 -19.89 9.86
CA HIS A 127 15.18 -18.50 10.10
C HIS A 127 14.34 -17.59 9.21
N ASN A 128 13.48 -16.79 9.83
CA ASN A 128 12.52 -15.86 9.24
C ASN A 128 11.47 -16.48 8.32
N ASP A 129 11.80 -17.46 7.49
CA ASP A 129 10.87 -18.18 6.64
C ASP A 129 11.43 -19.56 6.28
N ASN A 130 10.59 -20.42 5.71
CA ASN A 130 11.03 -21.72 5.20
C ASN A 130 10.96 -21.83 3.67
N LEU A 131 10.83 -20.68 2.99
CA LEU A 131 10.72 -20.57 1.54
C LEU A 131 12.04 -20.96 0.88
N ARG A 132 12.00 -21.88 -0.08
CA ARG A 132 13.22 -22.25 -0.79
C ARG A 132 13.72 -21.07 -1.60
N THR A 133 15.04 -20.89 -1.66
CA THR A 133 15.75 -19.85 -2.44
C THR A 133 15.58 -18.41 -1.95
N SER A 134 14.79 -18.15 -0.91
CA SER A 134 14.85 -16.86 -0.20
C SER A 134 16.20 -16.75 0.53
N ASN A 135 16.60 -15.52 0.84
CA ASN A 135 17.89 -15.30 1.48
C ASN A 135 17.89 -15.58 2.99
N HIS A 136 16.73 -15.72 3.62
CA HIS A 136 16.53 -15.94 5.07
C HIS A 136 17.24 -14.93 6.01
N SER A 137 17.79 -13.84 5.47
CA SER A 137 18.59 -12.87 6.21
C SER A 137 17.74 -12.17 7.27
N PRO A 138 18.35 -11.65 8.35
CA PRO A 138 17.64 -10.91 9.37
C PRO A 138 16.80 -9.76 8.78
N LEU A 139 15.61 -9.58 9.33
CA LEU A 139 14.73 -8.45 9.06
C LEU A 139 15.41 -7.16 9.57
N GLN A 140 15.27 -6.06 8.85
CA GLN A 140 15.88 -4.77 9.19
C GLN A 140 14.81 -3.79 9.64
N VAL A 141 14.81 -3.42 10.92
CA VAL A 141 13.82 -2.50 11.50
C VAL A 141 14.53 -1.20 11.87
N TYR A 142 14.07 -0.07 11.32
CA TYR A 142 14.54 1.24 11.75
C TYR A 142 13.75 1.73 12.97
N VAL A 143 14.36 1.70 14.16
CA VAL A 143 13.77 2.25 15.39
C VAL A 143 13.98 3.76 15.40
N SER A 144 12.92 4.51 15.11
CA SER A 144 13.03 5.95 14.96
C SER A 144 13.10 6.65 16.33
N PRO A 145 13.98 7.65 16.52
CA PRO A 145 14.01 8.45 17.74
C PRO A 145 12.91 9.52 17.77
N VAL A 146 12.22 9.76 16.66
CA VAL A 146 11.22 10.82 16.52
C VAL A 146 9.98 10.32 15.77
N PRO A 147 8.79 10.89 16.06
CA PRO A 147 7.57 10.52 15.36
C PRO A 147 7.64 10.76 13.86
N LEU A 148 6.72 10.15 13.10
CA LEU A 148 6.47 10.60 11.73
C LEU A 148 6.17 12.12 11.70
N PRO A 149 6.62 12.87 10.67
CA PRO A 149 6.35 14.30 10.55
C PRO A 149 4.85 14.58 10.63
N SER A 150 4.44 15.35 11.65
CA SER A 150 3.02 15.54 11.99
C SER A 150 2.58 16.98 11.79
N LEU A 151 1.33 17.15 11.36
CA LEU A 151 0.65 18.44 11.20
C LEU A 151 -0.75 18.35 11.83
N PRO A 152 -1.38 19.47 12.20
CA PRO A 152 -2.70 19.45 12.82
C PRO A 152 -3.74 18.67 12.00
N GLY A 153 -4.32 17.64 12.61
CA GLY A 153 -5.34 16.79 11.95
C GLY A 153 -4.81 15.82 10.90
N LEU A 154 -3.50 15.76 10.65
CA LEU A 154 -2.91 14.83 9.69
C LEU A 154 -2.91 13.40 10.24
N ARG A 155 -3.39 12.47 9.43
CA ARG A 155 -3.44 11.03 9.70
C ARG A 155 -2.81 10.30 8.52
N PHE A 156 -1.74 9.52 8.76
CA PHE A 156 -1.13 8.71 7.72
C PHE A 156 -1.79 7.34 7.60
N GLY A 157 -1.82 6.81 6.39
CA GLY A 157 -2.24 5.45 6.14
C GLY A 157 -1.66 4.86 4.86
N GLU A 158 -1.85 3.55 4.76
CA GLU A 158 -1.62 2.74 3.57
C GLU A 158 -2.88 2.79 2.70
N ALA A 159 -2.81 3.28 1.47
CA ALA A 159 -3.98 3.40 0.60
C ALA A 159 -4.14 2.22 -0.37
N HIS A 160 -3.14 1.34 -0.49
CA HIS A 160 -3.23 0.18 -1.36
C HIS A 160 -2.37 -0.94 -0.76
N ALA A 161 -3.01 -1.94 -0.17
CA ALA A 161 -2.36 -3.18 0.25
C ALA A 161 -3.38 -4.30 0.46
N HIS A 162 -2.88 -5.53 0.37
CA HIS A 162 -3.67 -6.75 0.32
C HIS A 162 -3.66 -7.47 1.66
N SER A 163 -4.82 -8.00 2.02
CA SER A 163 -5.00 -8.84 3.20
C SER A 163 -4.95 -10.33 2.83
N ALA A 164 -5.09 -11.21 3.82
CA ALA A 164 -5.18 -12.65 3.61
C ALA A 164 -6.43 -13.08 2.81
N ALA A 165 -7.31 -12.15 2.43
CA ALA A 165 -8.39 -12.42 1.49
C ALA A 165 -7.92 -12.45 0.03
N THR A 166 -6.85 -11.72 -0.33
CA THR A 166 -6.00 -12.02 -1.50
C THR A 166 -5.21 -13.27 -1.17
N ASP A 167 -5.61 -14.38 -1.76
CA ASP A 167 -5.03 -15.71 -1.53
C ASP A 167 -5.20 -16.50 -2.82
N ASP A 168 -4.33 -16.21 -3.78
CA ASP A 168 -4.33 -16.80 -5.11
C ASP A 168 -3.02 -17.55 -5.39
N GLN A 169 -2.82 -17.92 -6.66
CA GLN A 169 -1.63 -18.70 -7.03
C GLN A 169 -0.37 -17.84 -7.12
N VAL A 170 -0.43 -16.52 -7.08
CA VAL A 170 0.66 -15.55 -7.30
C VAL A 170 0.96 -14.74 -6.04
N GLU A 171 -0.09 -14.41 -5.30
CA GLU A 171 -0.16 -13.34 -4.32
C GLU A 171 -0.90 -13.80 -3.06
N PHE A 172 -0.35 -13.44 -1.91
CA PHE A 172 -0.94 -13.73 -0.61
C PHE A 172 -0.71 -12.54 0.30
N GLY A 173 -1.79 -11.96 0.83
CA GLY A 173 -1.67 -10.84 1.76
C GLY A 173 -1.60 -11.25 3.23
N VAL A 174 -1.65 -10.27 4.13
CA VAL A 174 -1.52 -10.49 5.58
C VAL A 174 -2.89 -10.55 6.27
N PRO A 175 -3.08 -11.34 7.34
CA PRO A 175 -4.28 -11.24 8.18
C PRO A 175 -4.55 -9.80 8.60
N THR A 176 -5.80 -9.33 8.48
CA THR A 176 -6.08 -7.89 8.63
C THR A 176 -5.73 -7.36 10.03
N GLY A 177 -5.96 -8.17 11.06
CA GLY A 177 -5.55 -7.87 12.44
C GLY A 177 -4.04 -7.72 12.62
N ALA A 178 -3.23 -8.53 11.92
CA ALA A 178 -1.78 -8.38 11.92
C ALA A 178 -1.35 -7.11 11.16
N GLY A 179 -1.92 -6.85 9.98
CA GLY A 179 -1.64 -5.64 9.22
C GLY A 179 -1.95 -4.36 10.01
N LYS A 180 -3.06 -4.37 10.75
CA LYS A 180 -3.40 -3.31 11.71
C LYS A 180 -2.34 -3.12 12.80
N ALA A 181 -1.89 -4.20 13.43
CA ALA A 181 -0.89 -4.14 14.50
C ALA A 181 0.46 -3.59 14.01
N LEU A 182 0.98 -4.13 12.90
CA LEU A 182 2.25 -3.71 12.31
C LEU A 182 2.15 -2.27 11.76
N GLY A 183 1.06 -1.93 11.06
CA GLY A 183 0.79 -0.57 10.58
C GLY A 183 0.80 0.47 11.70
N ARG A 184 0.12 0.17 12.81
CA ARG A 184 0.10 1.04 13.99
C ARG A 184 1.48 1.23 14.60
N SER A 185 2.30 0.19 14.64
CA SER A 185 3.68 0.30 15.15
C SER A 185 4.58 1.18 14.28
N MET A 186 4.25 1.37 13.00
CA MET A 186 4.96 2.27 12.08
C MET A 186 4.56 3.74 12.22
N GLY A 187 3.53 4.04 13.01
CA GLY A 187 2.96 5.38 13.17
C GLY A 187 1.76 5.66 12.25
N LEU A 188 1.27 4.65 11.52
CA LEU A 188 0.07 4.78 10.70
C LEU A 188 -1.20 4.75 11.54
N THR A 189 -2.26 5.28 10.97
CA THR A 189 -3.58 5.43 11.60
C THR A 189 -4.72 4.86 10.76
N PHE A 190 -4.46 4.52 9.50
CA PHE A 190 -5.41 3.76 8.71
C PHE A 190 -4.76 2.89 7.64
N TRP A 191 -5.55 1.97 7.10
CA TRP A 191 -5.20 1.14 5.94
C TRP A 191 -6.45 0.91 5.09
N CYS A 192 -6.37 1.18 3.78
CA CYS A 192 -7.34 0.72 2.80
C CYS A 192 -6.99 -0.70 2.36
N VAL A 193 -7.80 -1.68 2.78
CA VAL A 193 -7.66 -3.08 2.34
C VAL A 193 -8.26 -3.17 0.95
N THR A 194 -7.47 -3.60 -0.03
CA THR A 194 -7.84 -3.59 -1.45
C THR A 194 -7.54 -4.92 -2.11
N ASP A 195 -8.08 -5.99 -1.55
CA ASP A 195 -7.91 -7.33 -2.09
C ASP A 195 -8.44 -7.47 -3.52
N HIS A 196 -7.83 -8.34 -4.32
CA HIS A 196 -8.27 -8.56 -5.69
C HIS A 196 -9.69 -9.11 -5.76
N SER A 197 -10.50 -8.54 -6.63
CA SER A 197 -11.93 -8.92 -6.72
C SER A 197 -12.15 -10.38 -7.09
N TYR A 198 -11.26 -10.97 -7.87
CA TYR A 198 -11.34 -12.39 -8.25
C TYR A 198 -10.97 -13.35 -7.10
N ASP A 199 -10.28 -12.86 -6.06
CA ASP A 199 -10.04 -13.66 -4.87
C ASP A 199 -11.18 -13.58 -3.86
N LEU A 200 -11.99 -12.54 -3.96
CA LEU A 200 -13.04 -12.22 -3.00
C LEU A 200 -14.35 -12.99 -3.25
N ASP A 201 -14.56 -13.49 -4.47
CA ASP A 201 -15.70 -14.36 -4.82
C ASP A 201 -15.41 -15.85 -4.70
N ASP A 202 -14.20 -16.24 -4.35
CA ASP A 202 -13.80 -17.62 -4.09
C ASP A 202 -14.50 -18.28 -2.89
N ARG A 203 -14.40 -19.61 -2.86
CA ARG A 203 -14.65 -20.41 -1.67
C ARG A 203 -13.59 -20.16 -0.59
N THR A 204 -13.97 -20.32 0.67
CA THR A 204 -13.04 -20.21 1.81
C THR A 204 -12.03 -21.37 1.89
N ASP A 205 -12.29 -22.48 1.19
CA ASP A 205 -11.47 -23.70 1.17
C ASP A 205 -10.76 -23.94 -0.18
N SER A 206 -11.02 -23.12 -1.20
CA SER A 206 -10.43 -23.23 -2.53
C SER A 206 -10.30 -21.85 -3.18
N TYR A 207 -9.11 -21.52 -3.67
CA TYR A 207 -8.83 -20.28 -4.43
C TYR A 207 -9.01 -20.46 -5.95
N LEU A 208 -9.54 -21.60 -6.38
CA LEU A 208 -9.74 -21.94 -7.80
C LEU A 208 -11.22 -22.04 -8.18
N ASP A 209 -12.08 -21.96 -7.17
CA ASP A 209 -13.50 -22.25 -7.29
C ASP A 209 -14.26 -21.08 -6.69
N ASN A 210 -14.95 -20.34 -7.56
CA ASN A 210 -15.81 -19.25 -7.17
C ASN A 210 -17.04 -19.80 -6.40
N HIS A 211 -17.55 -19.02 -5.46
CA HIS A 211 -18.74 -19.32 -4.68
C HIS A 211 -19.80 -18.23 -4.88
N PRO A 212 -21.04 -18.57 -5.30
CA PRO A 212 -22.07 -17.59 -5.63
C PRO A 212 -22.47 -16.67 -4.46
N ASP A 213 -22.31 -17.15 -3.22
CA ASP A 213 -22.57 -16.35 -2.01
C ASP A 213 -21.39 -15.49 -1.53
N ILE A 214 -20.27 -15.46 -2.24
CA ILE A 214 -19.08 -14.61 -1.97
C ILE A 214 -18.66 -14.59 -0.48
N PRO A 215 -18.42 -15.77 0.13
CA PRO A 215 -18.20 -15.90 1.56
C PRO A 215 -16.93 -15.18 2.03
N LYS A 216 -15.85 -15.15 1.22
CA LYS A 216 -14.63 -14.40 1.53
C LYS A 216 -14.89 -12.90 1.65
N TRP A 217 -15.56 -12.28 0.66
CA TRP A 217 -15.98 -10.88 0.75
C TRP A 217 -16.79 -10.59 2.03
N ARG A 218 -17.84 -11.39 2.30
CA ARG A 218 -18.70 -11.18 3.48
C ARG A 218 -17.92 -11.33 4.80
N SER A 219 -16.97 -12.26 4.84
CA SER A 219 -16.09 -12.46 5.99
C SER A 219 -15.18 -11.25 6.20
N LEU A 220 -14.53 -10.77 5.13
CA LEU A 220 -13.67 -9.58 5.17
C LEU A 220 -14.43 -8.35 5.68
N GLN A 221 -15.64 -8.12 5.16
CA GLN A 221 -16.49 -7.01 5.61
C GLN A 221 -16.81 -7.10 7.11
N SER A 222 -17.15 -8.30 7.59
CA SER A 222 -17.47 -8.53 9.00
C SER A 222 -16.24 -8.37 9.90
N GLU A 223 -15.07 -8.83 9.45
CA GLU A 223 -13.80 -8.67 10.14
C GLU A 223 -13.41 -7.20 10.26
N ILE A 224 -13.57 -6.42 9.19
CA ILE A 224 -13.32 -4.97 9.19
C ILE A 224 -14.25 -4.26 10.17
N ASP A 225 -15.54 -4.60 10.20
CA ASP A 225 -16.50 -4.01 11.14
C ASP A 225 -16.05 -4.28 12.60
N LEU A 226 -15.69 -5.54 12.92
CA LEU A 226 -15.16 -5.92 14.24
C LEU A 226 -13.86 -5.19 14.62
N LEU A 227 -12.92 -5.06 13.68
CA LEU A 227 -11.63 -4.41 13.94
C LEU A 227 -11.76 -2.89 14.09
N ASN A 228 -12.73 -2.27 13.41
CA ASN A 228 -13.01 -0.85 13.52
C ASN A 228 -13.76 -0.47 14.80
N ASP A 229 -14.45 -1.42 15.45
CA ASP A 229 -15.09 -1.20 16.76
C ASP A 229 -14.08 -1.06 17.92
N SER A 230 -12.80 -1.40 17.68
CA SER A 230 -11.77 -1.28 18.71
C SER A 230 -11.32 0.17 18.94
N VAL A 231 -10.95 0.48 20.20
CA VAL A 231 -10.59 1.84 20.65
C VAL A 231 -9.13 2.23 20.42
N ASP A 232 -8.41 1.52 19.55
CA ASP A 232 -6.96 1.66 19.39
C ASP A 232 -6.50 2.82 18.49
N GLY A 233 -7.46 3.46 17.82
CA GLY A 233 -7.27 4.65 16.97
C GLY A 233 -6.79 4.35 15.55
N PHE A 234 -6.69 3.08 15.16
CA PHE A 234 -6.35 2.66 13.80
C PHE A 234 -7.59 2.17 13.07
N VAL A 235 -7.83 2.72 11.87
CA VAL A 235 -9.02 2.44 11.06
C VAL A 235 -8.68 1.61 9.84
N ILE A 236 -9.47 0.58 9.58
CA ILE A 236 -9.43 -0.14 8.31
C ILE A 236 -10.53 0.44 7.42
N VAL A 237 -10.16 0.95 6.25
CA VAL A 237 -11.08 1.38 5.21
C VAL A 237 -11.35 0.17 4.33
N ARG A 238 -12.62 -0.24 4.22
CA ARG A 238 -12.99 -1.35 3.35
C ARG A 238 -12.76 -0.97 1.90
N GLY A 239 -12.34 -1.93 1.10
CA GLY A 239 -12.17 -1.76 -0.32
C GLY A 239 -11.92 -3.07 -1.03
N GLU A 240 -11.71 -2.95 -2.33
CA GLU A 240 -11.39 -4.01 -3.26
C GLU A 240 -10.59 -3.40 -4.41
N GLU A 241 -9.72 -4.20 -5.02
CA GLU A 241 -9.10 -3.88 -6.29
C GLU A 241 -9.81 -4.64 -7.41
N VAL A 242 -10.49 -3.89 -8.28
CA VAL A 242 -11.32 -4.44 -9.36
C VAL A 242 -10.57 -4.36 -10.68
N THR A 243 -10.33 -5.52 -11.29
CA THR A 243 -9.87 -5.56 -12.68
C THR A 243 -11.02 -5.18 -13.60
N VAL A 244 -10.89 -4.04 -14.28
CA VAL A 244 -11.89 -3.53 -15.23
C VAL A 244 -11.31 -3.32 -16.62
N ARG A 245 -12.20 -3.29 -17.62
CA ARG A 245 -11.83 -2.92 -18.99
C ARG A 245 -11.71 -1.40 -19.13
N ASN A 246 -10.54 -0.94 -19.57
CA ASN A 246 -10.31 0.44 -20.01
C ASN A 246 -11.03 0.76 -21.34
N HIS A 247 -10.86 1.98 -21.86
CA HIS A 247 -11.50 2.45 -23.09
C HIS A 247 -11.12 1.65 -24.34
N ARG A 248 -10.03 0.88 -24.29
CA ARG A 248 -9.58 -0.04 -25.36
C ARG A 248 -10.06 -1.47 -25.16
N GLY A 249 -10.85 -1.72 -24.13
CA GLY A 249 -11.32 -3.07 -23.78
C GLY A 249 -10.23 -3.94 -23.15
N LYS A 250 -9.18 -3.34 -22.59
CA LYS A 250 -8.05 -4.05 -21.95
C LYS A 250 -8.08 -3.88 -20.43
N ASN A 251 -7.51 -4.83 -19.71
CA ASN A 251 -7.61 -4.89 -18.26
C ASN A 251 -6.69 -3.84 -17.61
N VAL A 252 -7.26 -3.10 -16.67
CA VAL A 252 -6.58 -2.18 -15.76
C VAL A 252 -7.20 -2.35 -14.38
N HIS A 253 -6.46 -2.01 -13.33
CA HIS A 253 -6.95 -2.14 -11.96
C HIS A 253 -7.50 -0.83 -11.40
N CYS A 254 -8.64 -0.92 -10.73
CA CYS A 254 -9.34 0.19 -10.10
C CYS A 254 -9.58 -0.12 -8.63
N LEU A 255 -9.07 0.74 -7.74
CA LEU A 255 -9.34 0.65 -6.30
C LEU A 255 -10.71 1.23 -6.02
N VAL A 256 -11.57 0.47 -5.36
CA VAL A 256 -12.86 0.92 -4.86
C VAL A 256 -12.80 0.96 -3.34
N TYR A 257 -13.06 2.12 -2.74
CA TYR A 257 -13.07 2.30 -1.29
C TYR A 257 -14.47 2.58 -0.77
N GLY A 258 -14.78 2.03 0.39
CA GLY A 258 -15.99 2.36 1.16
C GLY A 258 -17.27 1.71 0.64
N ASP A 259 -17.21 0.87 -0.38
CA ASP A 259 -18.38 0.11 -0.86
C ASP A 259 -18.56 -1.18 -0.05
N ARG A 260 -19.82 -1.57 0.17
CA ARG A 260 -20.19 -2.85 0.81
C ARG A 260 -20.64 -3.88 -0.23
N GLU A 261 -20.95 -3.42 -1.44
CA GLU A 261 -21.22 -4.30 -2.56
C GLU A 261 -19.91 -4.79 -3.16
N TYR A 262 -19.87 -6.08 -3.48
CA TYR A 262 -18.78 -6.72 -4.21
C TYR A 262 -18.92 -6.43 -5.70
N HIS A 263 -17.80 -6.14 -6.39
CA HIS A 263 -17.79 -5.95 -7.84
C HIS A 263 -16.87 -6.97 -8.54
N PRO A 264 -17.36 -7.74 -9.53
CA PRO A 264 -16.56 -8.77 -10.19
C PRO A 264 -15.50 -8.17 -11.12
N GLY A 265 -14.36 -8.84 -11.20
CA GLY A 265 -13.26 -8.45 -12.09
C GLY A 265 -12.21 -9.55 -12.25
N SER A 266 -12.53 -10.62 -12.99
CA SER A 266 -11.67 -11.81 -13.17
C SER A 266 -10.72 -11.75 -14.37
N GLY A 267 -10.73 -10.66 -15.12
CA GLY A 267 -10.11 -10.61 -16.45
C GLY A 267 -8.61 -10.89 -16.48
N ASP A 268 -7.90 -10.78 -15.37
CA ASP A 268 -6.48 -11.11 -15.27
C ASP A 268 -6.13 -12.04 -14.10
N SER A 269 -7.12 -12.75 -13.53
CA SER A 269 -6.95 -13.73 -12.44
C SER A 269 -6.12 -14.96 -12.87
N ALA A 270 -6.06 -15.22 -14.17
CA ALA A 270 -5.48 -16.44 -14.74
C ALA A 270 -6.14 -17.77 -14.33
N GLU A 271 -7.26 -17.75 -13.60
CA GLU A 271 -8.06 -18.93 -13.21
C GLU A 271 -8.60 -19.67 -14.45
N HIS A 272 -8.99 -18.89 -15.46
CA HIS A 272 -9.51 -19.39 -16.73
C HIS A 272 -8.58 -19.00 -17.87
N TRP A 273 -7.72 -19.94 -18.27
CA TRP A 273 -6.72 -19.73 -19.32
C TRP A 273 -7.30 -19.07 -20.56
N LEU A 274 -6.69 -17.94 -20.95
CA LEU A 274 -7.03 -17.12 -22.13
C LEU A 274 -8.39 -16.41 -22.09
N HIS A 275 -9.19 -16.58 -21.03
CA HIS A 275 -10.42 -15.83 -20.78
C HIS A 275 -10.11 -14.48 -20.11
N THR A 276 -9.36 -13.64 -20.81
CA THR A 276 -8.73 -12.45 -20.23
C THR A 276 -9.59 -11.19 -20.25
N ARG A 277 -10.92 -11.34 -20.24
CA ARG A 277 -11.82 -10.20 -20.41
C ARG A 277 -12.62 -10.01 -19.12
N SER A 278 -12.30 -8.98 -18.35
CA SER A 278 -13.07 -8.63 -17.15
C SER A 278 -14.54 -8.38 -17.49
N GLU A 279 -15.43 -8.67 -16.55
CA GLU A 279 -16.87 -8.58 -16.64
C GLU A 279 -17.33 -7.14 -16.89
N LEU A 280 -16.71 -6.20 -16.16
CA LEU A 280 -17.05 -4.78 -16.16
C LEU A 280 -16.04 -3.95 -16.94
N SER A 281 -16.54 -2.96 -17.69
CA SER A 281 -15.75 -1.80 -18.08
C SER A 281 -15.69 -0.78 -16.95
N LEU A 282 -14.71 0.12 -17.02
CA LEU A 282 -14.59 1.23 -16.06
C LEU A 282 -15.91 2.01 -15.92
N GLY A 283 -16.55 2.35 -17.05
CA GLY A 283 -17.82 3.09 -17.01
C GLY A 283 -19.00 2.30 -16.43
N GLU A 284 -18.96 0.96 -16.48
CA GLU A 284 -19.96 0.10 -15.85
C GLU A 284 -19.72 -0.02 -14.34
N LEU A 285 -18.47 -0.26 -13.91
CA LEU A 285 -18.10 -0.26 -12.49
C LEU A 285 -18.48 1.07 -11.84
N LEU A 286 -18.04 2.18 -12.44
CA LEU A 286 -18.30 3.52 -11.90
C LEU A 286 -19.80 3.85 -11.85
N LYS A 287 -20.67 3.17 -12.59
CA LYS A 287 -22.13 3.33 -12.46
C LYS A 287 -22.70 2.54 -11.29
N ARG A 288 -22.10 1.40 -10.95
CA ARG A 288 -22.55 0.47 -9.91
C ARG A 288 -22.15 0.89 -8.51
N ILE A 289 -20.92 1.38 -8.33
CA ILE A 289 -20.42 1.74 -7.00
C ILE A 289 -21.34 2.75 -6.31
N SER A 290 -21.46 2.60 -4.99
CA SER A 290 -22.33 3.45 -4.18
C SER A 290 -21.94 4.93 -4.29
N PRO A 291 -22.88 5.89 -4.09
CA PRO A 291 -22.56 7.32 -4.16
C PRO A 291 -21.55 7.82 -3.13
N HIS A 292 -21.30 7.04 -2.08
CA HIS A 292 -20.34 7.35 -1.02
C HIS A 292 -19.01 6.60 -1.18
N ALA A 293 -18.95 5.62 -2.09
CA ALA A 293 -17.73 4.93 -2.45
C ALA A 293 -16.84 5.82 -3.33
N LEU A 294 -15.54 5.58 -3.26
CA LEU A 294 -14.54 6.26 -4.07
C LEU A 294 -13.88 5.29 -5.02
N ALA A 295 -13.52 5.76 -6.21
CA ALA A 295 -12.81 4.96 -7.20
C ALA A 295 -11.52 5.65 -7.63
N PHE A 296 -10.40 4.94 -7.50
CA PHE A 296 -9.08 5.42 -7.91
C PHE A 296 -8.49 4.49 -8.94
N GLY A 297 -7.91 5.03 -10.01
CA GLY A 297 -7.11 4.21 -10.90
C GLY A 297 -5.84 3.74 -10.19
N ALA A 298 -5.63 2.42 -10.08
CA ALA A 298 -4.46 1.86 -9.42
C ALA A 298 -3.22 2.01 -10.32
N HIS A 299 -2.07 2.26 -9.69
CA HIS A 299 -0.73 2.34 -10.30
C HIS A 299 -0.75 2.84 -11.76
N VAL A 300 -1.33 4.03 -11.97
CA VAL A 300 -1.56 4.55 -13.32
C VAL A 300 -0.23 4.77 -14.03
N ARG A 301 -0.18 4.42 -15.32
CA ARG A 301 1.00 4.54 -16.19
C ARG A 301 2.17 3.60 -15.83
N GLU A 302 2.00 2.68 -14.88
CA GLU A 302 2.99 1.64 -14.62
C GLU A 302 3.17 0.72 -15.83
N ARG A 303 4.42 0.35 -16.12
CA ARG A 303 4.76 -0.42 -17.32
C ARG A 303 4.37 -1.89 -17.17
N VAL A 304 3.31 -2.27 -17.87
CA VAL A 304 2.90 -3.68 -17.99
C VAL A 304 3.87 -4.46 -18.92
N PRO A 305 4.48 -5.57 -18.47
CA PRO A 305 5.30 -6.45 -19.29
C PRO A 305 4.56 -7.02 -20.52
N ILE A 306 5.29 -7.25 -21.62
CA ILE A 306 4.70 -7.71 -22.90
C ILE A 306 3.91 -9.02 -22.74
N LEU A 307 4.44 -9.96 -21.96
CA LEU A 307 3.77 -11.24 -21.74
C LEU A 307 2.44 -11.07 -21.00
N GLN A 308 2.38 -10.20 -19.99
CA GLN A 308 1.12 -9.90 -19.29
C GLN A 308 0.11 -9.20 -20.22
N ARG A 309 0.56 -8.30 -21.11
CA ARG A 309 -0.33 -7.69 -22.12
C ARG A 309 -0.94 -8.72 -23.08
N LEU A 310 -0.16 -9.73 -23.46
CA LEU A 310 -0.58 -10.76 -24.41
C LEU A 310 -1.45 -11.83 -23.73
N LEU A 311 -1.06 -12.28 -22.53
CA LEU A 311 -1.60 -13.48 -21.89
C LEU A 311 -2.66 -13.19 -20.83
N LEU A 312 -2.68 -11.98 -20.26
CA LEU A 312 -3.66 -11.52 -19.28
C LEU A 312 -4.49 -10.33 -19.77
N GLY A 313 -4.27 -9.86 -20.99
CA GLY A 313 -5.00 -8.72 -21.55
C GLY A 313 -4.76 -7.40 -20.80
N ARG A 314 -3.74 -7.31 -19.93
CA ARG A 314 -3.39 -6.10 -19.18
C ARG A 314 -2.96 -4.95 -20.09
N ASP A 315 -3.25 -3.72 -19.70
CA ASP A 315 -2.83 -2.48 -20.34
C ASP A 315 -2.60 -1.39 -19.28
N VAL A 316 -2.22 -0.18 -19.72
CA VAL A 316 -2.08 0.99 -18.86
C VAL A 316 -3.35 1.82 -18.84
N TRP A 317 -3.50 2.62 -17.78
CA TRP A 317 -4.47 3.73 -17.76
C TRP A 317 -4.12 4.79 -18.83
N HIS A 318 -5.11 5.22 -19.60
CA HIS A 318 -4.96 6.29 -20.60
C HIS A 318 -5.72 7.55 -20.18
N ALA A 319 -5.42 8.65 -20.87
CA ALA A 319 -6.02 9.96 -20.57
C ALA A 319 -7.56 9.94 -20.65
N GLN A 320 -8.15 9.15 -21.55
CA GLN A 320 -9.60 8.98 -21.70
C GLN A 320 -10.22 8.30 -20.48
N ASP A 321 -9.54 7.29 -19.92
CA ASP A 321 -9.98 6.55 -18.74
C ASP A 321 -9.97 7.47 -17.52
N MET A 322 -8.87 8.18 -17.32
CA MET A 322 -8.67 9.12 -16.22
C MET A 322 -9.60 10.35 -16.29
N ALA A 323 -10.15 10.66 -17.47
CA ALA A 323 -11.06 11.78 -17.67
C ALA A 323 -12.51 11.47 -17.27
N HIS A 324 -12.82 10.24 -16.85
CA HIS A 324 -14.17 9.85 -16.47
C HIS A 324 -14.64 10.63 -15.23
N SER A 325 -15.81 11.29 -15.32
CA SER A 325 -16.29 12.24 -14.29
C SER A 325 -16.60 11.63 -12.93
N ARG A 326 -16.89 10.32 -12.88
CA ARG A 326 -17.12 9.57 -11.63
C ARG A 326 -15.85 8.93 -11.04
N LEU A 327 -14.71 9.03 -11.71
CA LEU A 327 -13.44 8.57 -11.12
C LEU A 327 -12.98 9.62 -10.10
N SER A 328 -12.79 9.21 -8.85
CA SER A 328 -12.39 10.11 -7.76
C SER A 328 -10.95 10.60 -7.95
N GLY A 329 -10.07 9.73 -8.44
CA GLY A 329 -8.67 10.03 -8.51
C GLY A 329 -7.79 8.94 -9.10
N VAL A 330 -6.50 9.03 -8.81
CA VAL A 330 -5.48 8.05 -9.24
C VAL A 330 -4.44 7.80 -8.16
N GLN A 331 -3.92 6.59 -8.14
CA GLN A 331 -2.69 6.21 -7.45
C GLN A 331 -1.58 6.13 -8.49
N PHE A 332 -0.65 7.07 -8.51
CA PHE A 332 0.53 7.00 -9.40
C PHE A 332 1.84 6.74 -8.65
N TRP A 333 1.82 6.81 -7.31
CA TRP A 333 2.96 6.49 -6.50
C TRP A 333 2.70 5.16 -5.79
N ASN A 334 3.24 4.09 -6.39
CA ASN A 334 3.10 2.72 -5.95
C ASN A 334 4.43 2.16 -5.40
N GLY A 335 4.69 2.33 -4.11
CA GLY A 335 5.85 1.78 -3.40
C GLY A 335 7.24 2.36 -3.75
N SER A 336 7.44 2.85 -4.98
CA SER A 336 8.71 3.39 -5.47
C SER A 336 8.49 4.56 -6.43
N ARG A 337 9.58 5.27 -6.76
CA ARG A 337 9.60 6.31 -7.82
C ARG A 337 10.09 5.75 -9.16
N GLU A 338 10.06 4.43 -9.33
CA GLU A 338 10.44 3.73 -10.56
C GLU A 338 9.17 3.34 -11.36
N GLY A 339 9.30 2.53 -12.42
CA GLY A 339 8.18 1.77 -13.02
C GLY A 339 7.07 2.54 -13.78
N GLY A 340 6.91 3.84 -13.56
CA GLY A 340 5.84 4.66 -14.16
C GLY A 340 5.52 5.97 -13.41
N TRP A 341 6.16 6.20 -12.26
CA TRP A 341 5.89 7.34 -11.37
C TRP A 341 5.83 8.71 -12.07
N GLU A 342 6.86 9.07 -12.85
CA GLU A 342 6.90 10.39 -13.51
C GLU A 342 5.79 10.51 -14.57
N GLU A 343 5.56 9.47 -15.38
CA GLU A 343 4.47 9.48 -16.37
C GLU A 343 3.10 9.60 -15.68
N GLY A 344 2.92 8.92 -14.54
CA GLY A 344 1.70 8.99 -13.74
C GLY A 344 1.48 10.36 -13.10
N LYS A 345 2.54 10.97 -12.55
CA LYS A 345 2.49 12.35 -12.01
C LYS A 345 2.11 13.36 -13.09
N GLN A 346 2.73 13.27 -14.28
CA GLN A 346 2.39 14.13 -15.41
C GLN A 346 0.95 13.91 -15.89
N ALA A 347 0.50 12.65 -15.93
CA ALA A 347 -0.87 12.33 -16.30
C ALA A 347 -1.88 12.91 -15.29
N TRP A 348 -1.59 12.86 -13.99
CA TRP A 348 -2.38 13.49 -12.93
C TRP A 348 -2.44 15.02 -13.10
N ILE A 349 -1.29 15.68 -13.25
CA ILE A 349 -1.22 17.13 -13.49
C ILE A 349 -2.03 17.52 -14.74
N ALA A 350 -1.98 16.71 -15.80
CA ALA A 350 -2.79 16.94 -17.00
C ALA A 350 -4.31 16.85 -16.73
N GLN A 351 -4.76 16.03 -15.77
CA GLN A 351 -6.16 16.04 -15.34
C GLN A 351 -6.51 17.35 -14.62
N LEU A 352 -5.64 17.81 -13.71
CA LEU A 352 -5.84 19.06 -12.99
C LEU A 352 -5.88 20.28 -13.93
N LEU A 353 -4.94 20.35 -14.87
CA LEU A 353 -4.89 21.38 -15.91
C LEU A 353 -6.03 21.28 -16.93
N ALA A 354 -6.77 20.18 -16.95
CA ALA A 354 -8.02 20.08 -17.70
C ALA A 354 -9.25 20.49 -16.86
N GLY A 355 -9.05 21.03 -15.66
CA GLY A 355 -10.10 21.48 -14.74
C GLY A 355 -10.76 20.35 -13.95
N ARG A 356 -10.19 19.13 -13.97
CA ARG A 356 -10.76 18.00 -13.23
C ARG A 356 -10.17 17.93 -11.82
N LYS A 357 -11.03 17.68 -10.83
CA LYS A 357 -10.63 17.48 -9.44
C LYS A 357 -10.13 16.07 -9.17
N CYS A 358 -9.14 15.64 -9.95
CA CYS A 358 -8.55 14.32 -9.83
C CYS A 358 -7.68 14.26 -8.57
N ILE A 359 -8.12 13.51 -7.56
CA ILE A 359 -7.39 13.35 -6.30
C ILE A 359 -6.22 12.40 -6.52
N ALA A 360 -5.06 12.71 -5.97
CA ALA A 360 -3.94 11.79 -5.96
C ALA A 360 -3.78 11.12 -4.59
N VAL A 361 -3.56 9.80 -4.61
CA VAL A 361 -3.23 8.97 -3.45
C VAL A 361 -1.96 8.17 -3.71
N ALA A 362 -1.32 7.73 -2.65
CA ALA A 362 -0.15 6.87 -2.71
C ALA A 362 -0.33 5.65 -1.82
N GLY A 363 0.17 4.51 -2.29
CA GLY A 363 0.10 3.24 -1.60
C GLY A 363 1.26 2.35 -2.02
N ASN A 364 1.33 1.15 -1.48
CA ASN A 364 2.49 0.28 -1.70
C ASN A 364 2.16 -1.02 -2.42
N ASP A 365 0.88 -1.35 -2.63
CA ASP A 365 0.48 -2.59 -3.31
C ASP A 365 1.17 -3.79 -2.64
N ALA A 366 1.05 -3.79 -1.31
CA ALA A 366 1.82 -4.67 -0.45
C ALA A 366 1.02 -5.93 -0.12
N HIS A 367 1.55 -7.10 -0.47
CA HIS A 367 0.99 -8.42 -0.16
C HIS A 367 1.59 -8.98 1.14
N GLY A 368 1.38 -8.27 2.24
CA GLY A 368 1.97 -8.63 3.53
C GLY A 368 3.48 -8.37 3.65
N ASN A 369 4.04 -7.55 2.77
CA ASN A 369 5.44 -7.17 2.76
C ASN A 369 5.72 -6.03 3.75
N PHE A 370 6.03 -6.30 5.02
CA PHE A 370 6.31 -5.24 6.00
C PHE A 370 7.78 -4.86 6.07
N ASN A 371 8.66 -5.87 6.09
CA ASN A 371 10.11 -5.67 6.10
C ASN A 371 10.75 -5.95 4.75
N ARG A 372 10.22 -6.97 4.07
CA ARG A 372 10.81 -7.51 2.85
C ARG A 372 9.72 -7.95 1.91
N PHE A 373 9.82 -7.48 0.68
CA PHE A 373 9.05 -8.01 -0.42
C PHE A 373 9.48 -9.45 -0.70
N ARG A 374 8.53 -10.39 -0.68
CA ARG A 374 8.76 -11.77 -1.07
C ARG A 374 7.64 -12.19 -2.02
N GLN A 375 7.97 -12.27 -3.29
CA GLN A 375 7.08 -12.84 -4.29
C GLN A 375 7.89 -13.73 -5.22
N ILE A 376 7.23 -14.31 -6.20
CA ILE A 376 7.91 -15.20 -7.13
C ILE A 376 8.60 -14.45 -8.25
N GLY A 377 9.90 -14.69 -8.34
CA GLY A 377 10.72 -14.13 -9.41
C GLY A 377 10.63 -14.96 -10.67
N ILE A 378 11.01 -16.24 -10.57
CA ILE A 378 10.88 -17.19 -11.68
C ILE A 378 10.01 -18.34 -11.19
N PRO A 379 8.82 -18.54 -11.76
CA PRO A 379 7.92 -19.58 -11.27
C PRO A 379 8.58 -20.94 -11.22
N PHE A 380 8.24 -21.69 -10.18
CA PHE A 380 8.79 -23.01 -9.85
C PHE A 380 10.29 -23.05 -9.53
N LEU A 381 11.03 -21.95 -9.67
CA LEU A 381 12.49 -21.93 -9.57
C LEU A 381 13.01 -21.04 -8.44
N ARG A 382 12.48 -19.83 -8.29
CA ARG A 382 13.08 -18.82 -7.40
C ARG A 382 12.08 -17.81 -6.84
N ILE A 383 12.25 -17.50 -5.56
CA ILE A 383 11.66 -16.33 -4.89
C ILE A 383 12.47 -15.07 -5.22
N ALA A 384 11.79 -14.00 -5.64
CA ALA A 384 12.33 -12.66 -5.75
C ALA A 384 12.16 -11.94 -4.41
N GLU A 385 13.20 -11.22 -4.02
CA GLU A 385 13.18 -10.38 -2.83
C GLU A 385 13.61 -8.97 -3.20
N ALA A 386 12.93 -7.98 -2.63
CA ALA A 386 13.23 -6.57 -2.86
C ALA A 386 12.90 -5.71 -1.63
N ASP A 387 13.27 -4.43 -1.70
CA ASP A 387 12.92 -3.42 -0.69
C ASP A 387 11.76 -2.51 -1.13
N HIS A 388 11.21 -2.63 -2.33
CA HIS A 388 10.03 -1.87 -2.77
C HIS A 388 8.72 -2.56 -2.37
N GLN A 389 7.57 -1.86 -2.55
CA GLN A 389 6.24 -2.36 -2.19
C GLN A 389 6.11 -2.82 -0.72
N LEU A 390 6.82 -2.11 0.17
CA LEU A 390 6.72 -2.36 1.61
C LEU A 390 5.55 -1.56 2.19
N PHE A 391 4.69 -2.23 2.96
CA PHE A 391 3.53 -1.62 3.61
C PHE A 391 3.94 -0.37 4.39
N GLY A 392 3.28 0.76 4.11
CA GLY A 392 3.51 2.03 4.80
C GLY A 392 4.79 2.79 4.40
N ARG A 393 5.54 2.32 3.40
CA ARG A 393 6.77 3.01 2.94
C ARG A 393 6.43 4.35 2.27
N VAL A 394 5.53 4.31 1.30
CA VAL A 394 4.83 5.50 0.77
C VAL A 394 3.45 5.58 1.41
N ARG A 395 2.97 6.78 1.69
CA ARG A 395 1.77 7.00 2.52
C ARG A 395 0.84 7.99 1.86
N THR A 396 -0.45 7.75 2.05
CA THR A 396 -1.46 8.79 1.91
C THR A 396 -1.70 9.42 3.27
N GLY A 397 -1.55 10.74 3.36
CA GLY A 397 -1.94 11.51 4.53
C GLY A 397 -3.30 12.14 4.31
N VAL A 398 -4.25 12.00 5.24
CA VAL A 398 -5.56 12.67 5.20
C VAL A 398 -5.70 13.63 6.37
N PHE A 399 -6.34 14.77 6.15
CA PHE A 399 -6.58 15.75 7.21
C PHE A 399 -7.99 15.59 7.79
N THR A 400 -8.06 14.95 8.96
CA THR A 400 -9.29 14.80 9.74
C THR A 400 -9.00 14.64 11.23
N LYS A 401 -9.79 15.33 12.05
CA LYS A 401 -9.74 15.20 13.52
C LYS A 401 -10.35 13.86 13.97
N VAL A 402 -11.27 13.31 13.19
CA VAL A 402 -12.03 12.08 13.52
C VAL A 402 -11.36 10.86 12.90
N GLY A 403 -11.01 9.87 13.72
CA GLY A 403 -10.51 8.57 13.28
C GLY A 403 -11.65 7.59 13.06
N SER A 404 -12.38 7.75 11.96
CA SER A 404 -13.41 6.79 11.52
C SER A 404 -13.30 6.60 10.02
N GLU A 405 -13.77 5.46 9.53
CA GLU A 405 -13.74 5.13 8.11
C GLU A 405 -14.47 6.20 7.28
N ALA A 406 -15.67 6.60 7.69
CA ALA A 406 -16.45 7.65 7.03
C ALA A 406 -15.70 8.99 6.98
N ALA A 407 -14.96 9.34 8.04
CA ALA A 407 -14.18 10.58 8.07
C ALA A 407 -12.95 10.53 7.14
N ILE A 408 -12.30 9.36 7.04
CA ILE A 408 -11.18 9.15 6.10
C ILE A 408 -11.67 9.21 4.67
N LEU A 409 -12.75 8.47 4.33
CA LEU A 409 -13.37 8.51 3.01
C LEU A 409 -13.81 9.93 2.65
N ARG A 410 -14.43 10.67 3.56
CA ARG A 410 -14.81 12.06 3.32
C ARG A 410 -13.60 12.96 3.06
N ALA A 411 -12.52 12.81 3.83
CA ALA A 411 -11.31 13.60 3.61
C ALA A 411 -10.68 13.29 2.25
N LEU A 412 -10.65 12.03 1.83
CA LEU A 412 -10.22 11.62 0.49
C LEU A 412 -11.12 12.20 -0.59
N ALA A 413 -12.44 12.05 -0.47
CA ALA A 413 -13.44 12.53 -1.43
C ALA A 413 -13.35 14.04 -1.69
N GLU A 414 -12.98 14.81 -0.67
CA GLU A 414 -12.83 16.26 -0.74
C GLU A 414 -11.40 16.68 -1.16
N GLY A 415 -10.45 15.76 -1.31
CA GLY A 415 -9.06 16.08 -1.65
C GLY A 415 -8.28 16.71 -0.49
N ARG A 416 -8.72 16.51 0.75
CA ARG A 416 -8.04 16.92 1.99
C ARG A 416 -6.89 15.95 2.31
N SER A 417 -5.96 15.78 1.38
CA SER A 417 -4.92 14.75 1.47
C SER A 417 -3.60 15.12 0.80
N ILE A 418 -2.57 14.34 1.13
CA ILE A 418 -1.21 14.41 0.61
C ILE A 418 -0.70 13.01 0.26
N MET A 419 0.32 12.94 -0.58
CA MET A 419 1.15 11.76 -0.80
C MET A 419 2.55 12.02 -0.29
N THR A 420 3.16 11.07 0.42
CA THR A 420 4.51 11.26 0.96
C THR A 420 5.22 9.94 1.28
N ASP A 421 6.54 9.91 1.16
CA ASP A 421 7.41 8.87 1.73
C ASP A 421 8.24 9.36 2.92
N GLY A 422 8.10 10.64 3.31
CA GLY A 422 8.82 11.24 4.43
C GLY A 422 8.12 12.49 4.98
N PRO A 423 8.41 13.68 4.41
CA PRO A 423 7.95 14.98 4.91
C PRO A 423 6.42 15.14 4.85
N ALA A 424 5.87 16.13 5.53
CA ALA A 424 4.47 16.50 5.43
C ALA A 424 4.33 17.99 5.10
N ALA A 425 3.29 18.36 4.38
CA ALA A 425 3.01 19.75 4.02
C ALA A 425 1.52 20.07 4.09
N MET A 426 1.20 21.32 4.38
CA MET A 426 -0.16 21.84 4.49
C MET A 426 -0.25 23.27 3.96
N ILE A 427 -1.39 23.61 3.37
CA ILE A 427 -1.82 24.99 3.14
C ILE A 427 -3.05 25.21 4.02
N ALA A 428 -3.00 26.22 4.89
CA ALA A 428 -4.10 26.64 5.75
C ALA A 428 -4.41 28.13 5.55
N ASP A 429 -5.54 28.62 6.06
CA ASP A 429 -5.87 30.05 6.08
C ASP A 429 -5.25 30.76 7.29
N GLY A 430 -5.52 32.07 7.44
CA GLY A 430 -5.05 32.87 8.57
C GLY A 430 -5.61 32.46 9.94
N ASN A 431 -6.62 31.60 10.00
CA ASN A 431 -7.16 31.02 11.23
C ASN A 431 -6.61 29.61 11.51
N GLY A 432 -5.76 29.08 10.62
CA GLY A 432 -5.24 27.72 10.70
C GLY A 432 -6.22 26.65 10.19
N GLU A 433 -7.29 27.03 9.49
CA GLU A 433 -8.20 26.08 8.85
C GLU A 433 -7.60 25.56 7.53
N LEU A 434 -7.70 24.25 7.30
CA LEU A 434 -7.11 23.60 6.14
C LEU A 434 -7.74 24.10 4.83
N LEU A 435 -6.90 24.49 3.86
CA LEU A 435 -7.35 24.89 2.53
C LEU A 435 -7.29 23.78 1.48
N LEU A 436 -6.47 22.73 1.67
CA LEU A 436 -6.37 21.62 0.71
C LEU A 436 -7.75 21.02 0.43
N GLY A 437 -8.08 20.78 -0.83
CA GLY A 437 -9.38 20.24 -1.24
C GLY A 437 -10.53 21.25 -1.25
N THR A 438 -10.35 22.43 -0.65
CA THR A 438 -11.39 23.46 -0.56
C THR A 438 -11.39 24.39 -1.77
N HIS A 439 -12.40 25.27 -1.83
CA HIS A 439 -12.49 26.38 -2.77
C HIS A 439 -12.26 27.71 -2.07
N ILE A 440 -11.33 28.50 -2.58
CA ILE A 440 -11.13 29.89 -2.17
C ILE A 440 -11.75 30.85 -3.20
N ALA A 441 -12.29 31.95 -2.70
CA ALA A 441 -12.86 33.05 -3.48
C ALA A 441 -12.08 34.33 -3.22
N GLY A 442 -11.83 35.12 -4.27
CA GLY A 442 -11.01 36.33 -4.16
C GLY A 442 -9.58 36.04 -3.69
N SER A 443 -9.03 36.93 -2.87
CA SER A 443 -7.67 36.81 -2.34
C SER A 443 -7.73 36.22 -0.93
N THR A 444 -7.02 35.11 -0.70
CA THR A 444 -6.94 34.46 0.62
C THR A 444 -5.49 34.47 1.09
N ARG A 445 -5.24 34.95 2.32
CA ARG A 445 -3.93 34.80 2.96
C ARG A 445 -3.80 33.34 3.43
N ALA A 446 -2.91 32.62 2.79
CA ALA A 446 -2.58 31.24 3.11
C ALA A 446 -1.28 31.15 3.91
N HIS A 447 -1.31 30.30 4.93
CA HIS A 447 -0.16 29.87 5.69
C HIS A 447 0.30 28.51 5.18
N ILE A 448 1.54 28.45 4.67
CA ILE A 448 2.17 27.25 4.14
C ILE A 448 3.08 26.68 5.20
N THR A 449 2.89 25.42 5.56
CA THR A 449 3.74 24.72 6.54
C THR A 449 4.30 23.46 5.90
N ALA A 450 5.58 23.18 6.12
CA ALA A 450 6.18 21.89 5.82
C ALA A 450 7.04 21.41 7.00
N VAL A 451 7.02 20.10 7.26
CA VAL A 451 7.76 19.46 8.34
C VAL A 451 8.44 18.19 7.86
N SER A 452 9.62 17.91 8.38
CA SER A 452 10.40 16.69 8.15
C SER A 452 11.07 16.26 9.46
N SER A 453 11.95 15.27 9.40
CA SER A 453 12.72 14.80 10.55
C SER A 453 14.10 14.30 10.13
N PRO A 454 15.05 14.07 11.06
CA PRO A 454 16.35 13.49 10.73
C PRO A 454 16.26 12.14 9.99
N GLU A 455 15.18 11.39 10.21
CA GLU A 455 14.91 10.15 9.47
C GLU A 455 14.80 10.40 7.97
N PHE A 456 14.11 11.49 7.59
CA PHE A 456 13.74 11.82 6.21
C PHE A 456 14.54 12.99 5.60
N GLY A 457 15.51 13.54 6.34
CA GLY A 457 16.36 14.64 5.87
C GLY A 457 15.75 16.02 6.11
N ILE A 458 16.57 17.06 5.98
CA ILE A 458 16.12 18.46 6.10
C ILE A 458 15.27 18.84 4.89
N LEU A 459 14.37 19.79 5.05
CA LEU A 459 13.62 20.37 3.94
C LEU A 459 14.61 21.07 3.02
N GLN A 460 14.69 20.69 1.76
CA GLN A 460 15.64 21.22 0.79
C GLN A 460 14.96 22.17 -0.18
N GLU A 461 13.82 21.77 -0.73
CA GLU A 461 13.02 22.57 -1.65
C GLU A 461 11.53 22.49 -1.28
N ILE A 462 10.88 23.64 -1.21
CA ILE A 462 9.42 23.78 -1.14
C ILE A 462 9.00 24.60 -2.35
N THR A 463 8.15 24.05 -3.21
CA THR A 463 7.68 24.74 -4.41
C THR A 463 6.16 24.86 -4.40
N LEU A 464 5.67 26.09 -4.51
CA LEU A 464 4.26 26.40 -4.70
C LEU A 464 3.97 26.51 -6.21
N PHE A 465 3.12 25.63 -6.69
CA PHE A 465 2.66 25.63 -8.08
C PHE A 465 1.27 26.26 -8.18
N ARG A 466 1.02 26.92 -9.32
CA ARG A 466 -0.32 27.32 -9.77
C ARG A 466 -0.62 26.68 -11.12
N GLY A 467 -1.74 25.99 -11.22
CA GLY A 467 -2.28 25.50 -12.48
C GLY A 467 -3.55 26.25 -12.87
N THR A 468 -3.69 26.55 -14.15
CA THR A 468 -4.87 27.20 -14.73
C THR A 468 -5.47 26.27 -15.77
N PRO A 469 -6.75 25.87 -15.66
CA PRO A 469 -7.39 25.01 -16.64
C PRO A 469 -7.25 25.52 -18.07
N GLY A 470 -6.94 24.61 -19.00
CA GLY A 470 -6.65 24.89 -20.40
C GLY A 470 -5.18 25.18 -20.72
N PHE A 471 -4.33 25.37 -19.71
CA PHE A 471 -2.88 25.54 -19.91
C PHE A 471 -2.18 24.18 -20.01
N GLN A 472 -1.01 24.17 -20.66
CA GLN A 472 -0.25 22.93 -20.89
C GLN A 472 0.64 22.53 -19.71
N ARG A 473 0.98 23.47 -18.82
CA ARG A 473 1.88 23.25 -17.68
C ARG A 473 1.47 24.12 -16.51
N GLU A 474 1.81 23.68 -15.32
CA GLU A 474 1.76 24.50 -14.12
C GLU A 474 2.86 25.57 -14.15
N THR A 475 2.63 26.66 -13.43
CA THR A 475 3.60 27.73 -13.22
C THR A 475 4.12 27.67 -11.79
N VAL A 476 5.42 27.88 -11.61
CA VAL A 476 5.99 28.07 -10.28
C VAL A 476 5.62 29.47 -9.81
N VAL A 477 4.84 29.55 -8.74
CA VAL A 477 4.51 30.81 -8.07
C VAL A 477 5.72 31.24 -7.25
N GLU A 478 6.25 30.32 -6.47
CA GLU A 478 7.41 30.55 -5.64
C GLU A 478 8.12 29.24 -5.32
N ARG A 479 9.43 29.35 -5.13
CA ARG A 479 10.29 28.26 -4.67
C ARG A 479 11.11 28.77 -3.50
N TRP A 480 11.08 28.02 -2.41
CA TRP A 480 11.91 28.24 -1.24
C TRP A 480 12.94 27.13 -1.13
N SER A 481 14.17 27.51 -0.83
CA SER A 481 15.22 26.60 -0.39
C SER A 481 15.46 26.80 1.11
N SER A 482 15.49 25.72 1.89
CA SER A 482 15.92 25.78 3.28
C SER A 482 17.28 25.10 3.39
N GLU A 483 18.26 25.81 3.95
CA GLU A 483 19.64 25.27 3.99
C GLU A 483 19.87 24.33 5.17
N SER A 484 18.98 24.27 6.18
CA SER A 484 19.22 23.49 7.42
C SER A 484 18.00 23.32 8.34
N SER A 485 16.76 23.24 7.84
CA SER A 485 15.59 23.14 8.72
C SER A 485 14.73 21.89 8.47
N PHE A 486 14.21 21.32 9.57
CA PHE A 486 13.15 20.32 9.54
C PHE A 486 11.74 20.93 9.56
N GLN A 487 11.65 22.27 9.67
CA GLN A 487 10.39 23.01 9.71
C GLN A 487 10.46 24.21 8.76
N PHE A 488 9.36 24.49 8.07
CA PHE A 488 9.24 25.62 7.17
C PHE A 488 7.85 26.23 7.32
N GLU A 489 7.81 27.56 7.38
CA GLU A 489 6.58 28.34 7.40
C GLU A 489 6.72 29.54 6.46
N ALA A 490 5.68 29.81 5.68
CA ALA A 490 5.60 31.01 4.85
C ALA A 490 4.14 31.46 4.67
N ASP A 491 3.91 32.77 4.67
CA ASP A 491 2.62 33.33 4.32
C ASP A 491 2.59 33.78 2.85
N ARG A 492 1.54 33.40 2.12
CA ARG A 492 1.32 33.86 0.74
C ARG A 492 -0.13 34.21 0.48
N VAL A 493 -0.35 35.24 -0.32
CA VAL A 493 -1.69 35.55 -0.81
C VAL A 493 -1.95 34.69 -2.04
N LEU A 494 -2.98 33.87 -1.96
CA LEU A 494 -3.49 33.06 -3.06
C LEU A 494 -4.59 33.86 -3.76
N GLU A 495 -4.44 34.08 -5.06
CA GLU A 495 -5.32 34.93 -5.85
C GLU A 495 -6.28 34.07 -6.68
N SER A 496 -7.59 34.22 -6.44
CA SER A 496 -8.61 33.64 -7.29
C SER A 496 -8.96 34.58 -8.45
N SER A 497 -8.14 34.55 -9.50
CA SER A 497 -8.44 35.18 -10.79
C SER A 497 -8.85 34.11 -11.80
N GLY A 498 -10.16 33.80 -11.83
CA GLY A 498 -10.71 32.74 -12.66
C GLY A 498 -10.51 31.34 -12.07
N SER A 499 -10.83 30.31 -12.85
CA SER A 499 -10.59 28.93 -12.43
C SER A 499 -9.07 28.68 -12.39
N SER A 500 -8.53 28.32 -11.23
CA SER A 500 -7.14 27.88 -11.06
C SER A 500 -7.01 26.98 -9.83
N TYR A 501 -5.82 26.45 -9.57
CA TYR A 501 -5.53 25.75 -8.33
C TYR A 501 -4.10 26.00 -7.88
N TYR A 502 -3.84 25.80 -6.59
CA TYR A 502 -2.52 25.83 -5.97
C TYR A 502 -2.18 24.48 -5.35
N ARG A 503 -0.93 24.02 -5.45
CA ARG A 503 -0.45 22.82 -4.75
C ARG A 503 1.02 22.98 -4.35
N LEU A 504 1.45 22.19 -3.36
CA LEU A 504 2.84 22.15 -2.92
C LEU A 504 3.54 20.89 -3.42
N GLU A 505 4.84 21.03 -3.62
CA GLU A 505 5.80 19.96 -3.71
C GLU A 505 6.94 20.24 -2.74
N VAL A 506 7.26 19.27 -1.89
CA VAL A 506 8.33 19.37 -0.91
C VAL A 506 9.33 18.27 -1.19
N ILE A 507 10.62 18.61 -1.23
CA ILE A 507 11.74 17.68 -1.40
C ILE A 507 12.69 17.89 -0.22
N THR A 508 13.17 16.79 0.35
CA THR A 508 14.18 16.81 1.41
C THR A 508 15.57 16.49 0.88
N SER A 509 16.58 16.78 1.69
CA SER A 509 17.90 16.17 1.55
C SER A 509 17.84 14.65 1.78
N GLU A 510 18.96 13.96 1.60
CA GLU A 510 19.08 12.57 2.00
C GLU A 510 18.78 12.37 3.49
N GLY A 511 17.92 11.40 3.81
CA GLY A 511 17.54 11.01 5.15
C GLY A 511 18.56 10.08 5.81
N ARG A 512 18.64 10.09 7.15
CA ARG A 512 19.58 9.23 7.90
C ARG A 512 19.22 7.75 7.85
N ARG A 513 17.97 7.41 7.53
CA ARG A 513 17.50 6.01 7.51
C ARG A 513 18.05 5.26 6.31
N ASP A 514 17.81 5.77 5.12
CA ASP A 514 18.05 5.05 3.86
C ASP A 514 18.97 5.81 2.88
N GLY A 515 19.45 7.00 3.25
CA GLY A 515 20.34 7.81 2.41
C GLY A 515 19.66 8.30 1.12
N ARG A 516 18.32 8.42 1.10
CA ARG A 516 17.56 8.86 -0.06
C ARG A 516 16.88 10.20 0.23
N GLN A 517 16.68 11.00 -0.82
CA GLN A 517 15.78 12.15 -0.73
C GLN A 517 14.33 11.66 -0.61
N HIS A 518 13.52 12.38 0.15
CA HIS A 518 12.09 12.12 0.31
C HIS A 518 11.26 13.28 -0.23
N MET A 519 9.96 13.05 -0.43
CA MET A 519 9.07 14.07 -0.94
C MET A 519 7.66 14.01 -0.39
N CYS A 520 6.96 15.14 -0.50
CA CYS A 520 5.54 15.27 -0.25
C CYS A 520 4.87 16.05 -1.39
N LEU A 521 3.74 15.56 -1.86
CA LEU A 521 2.87 16.22 -2.84
C LEU A 521 1.51 16.48 -2.19
N THR A 522 0.99 17.70 -2.26
CA THR A 522 -0.36 18.00 -1.78
C THR A 522 -1.39 17.88 -2.90
N ASN A 523 -2.61 17.46 -2.56
CA ASN A 523 -3.75 17.73 -3.43
C ASN A 523 -4.02 19.25 -3.51
N PRO A 524 -4.78 19.73 -4.51
CA PRO A 524 -4.89 21.16 -4.76
C PRO A 524 -5.81 21.92 -3.79
N VAL A 525 -5.51 23.21 -3.58
CA VAL A 525 -6.47 24.24 -3.18
C VAL A 525 -7.10 24.81 -4.44
N TRP A 526 -8.42 24.77 -4.57
CA TRP A 526 -9.12 25.22 -5.77
C TRP A 526 -9.49 26.70 -5.68
N CYS A 527 -9.38 27.41 -6.79
CA CYS A 527 -9.80 28.80 -6.94
C CYS A 527 -11.05 28.83 -7.82
N ALA A 528 -12.14 29.40 -7.33
CA ALA A 528 -13.37 29.59 -8.10
C ALA A 528 -13.54 31.07 -8.47
N SER A 529 -14.09 31.34 -9.65
CA SER A 529 -14.53 32.70 -9.96
C SER A 529 -15.70 33.07 -9.04
N SER A 530 -15.79 34.35 -8.64
CA SER A 530 -16.88 34.85 -7.80
C SER A 530 -18.29 34.72 -8.42
N LYS A 531 -18.40 34.23 -9.66
CA LYS A 531 -19.66 33.94 -10.35
C LYS A 531 -20.05 32.45 -10.34
N GLU A 532 -19.18 31.57 -9.83
CA GLU A 532 -19.35 30.10 -9.87
C GLU A 532 -19.55 29.46 -8.48
N LEU A 533 -19.47 30.27 -7.41
CA LEU A 533 -19.87 29.92 -6.05
C LEU A 533 -21.27 30.48 -5.79
#